data_AF-A0A7Z9PRA8-F1
#
_entry.id   AF-A0A7Z9PRA8-F1
#
_cell.length_a   1.000
_cell.length_b   1.000
_cell.length_c   1.000
_cell.angle_alpha   90.00
_cell.angle_beta   90.00
_cell.angle_gamma   90.00
#
_symmetry.space_group_name_H-M   'P 1'
#
loop_
_entity.id
_entity.type
_entity.pdbx_description
1 polymer ?
#
loop_
_entity_poly.entity_id
_entity_poly.type
_entity_poly.pdbx_seq_one_letter_code
_entity_poly.pdbx_strand_id
1 'polypeptide(L)'
;GSISQGLTGDCWYLSSVGGMNPETIQNMIHQRDDGQYEVRFPGRDPEVVAPPTEAERLVLAQSNGDWMQVLEKGADQVMERRGSDIQGDQNTTAYELLTGSGGRHVITNGSLSTQGYPNATVEQDPQALGNQLQQSFAEGRIVNAYSSQGNSDIYMSRLSAGNHAYTVTGYDSESGTVTVRNPWGQNETADRDGQNDGVFQMPLREFQASFPVVVLSEGTPNAGH
;
A
#
# COMPACT_ATOMS: atom_id res chain seq x y z
N GLY A 1 -6.22 -11.67 -3.56
CA GLY A 1 -6.23 -12.58 -2.39
C GLY A 1 -6.03 -11.77 -1.14
N SER A 2 -6.31 -12.31 0.05
CA SER A 2 -5.95 -11.65 1.30
C SER A 2 -4.43 -11.56 1.43
N ILE A 3 -3.94 -10.43 1.94
CA ILE A 3 -2.55 -10.17 2.35
C ILE A 3 -2.60 -9.86 3.85
N SER A 4 -1.77 -10.53 4.65
CA SER A 4 -1.57 -10.18 6.06
C SER A 4 -0.09 -9.95 6.28
N GLN A 5 0.30 -8.74 6.68
CA GLN A 5 1.69 -8.42 7.02
C GLN A 5 2.23 -9.39 8.06
N GLY A 6 3.50 -9.74 7.89
CA GLY A 6 4.26 -10.53 8.84
C GLY A 6 4.86 -9.65 9.94
N LEU A 7 6.07 -9.99 10.38
CA LEU A 7 6.83 -9.28 11.42
C LEU A 7 7.79 -8.22 10.84
N THR A 8 7.79 -8.05 9.51
CA THR A 8 8.62 -7.09 8.77
C THR A 8 8.00 -5.69 8.78
N GLY A 9 8.85 -4.66 8.79
CA GLY A 9 8.46 -3.24 8.80
C GLY A 9 8.10 -2.68 7.41
N ASP A 10 7.46 -3.47 6.55
CA ASP A 10 7.28 -3.21 5.12
C ASP A 10 5.82 -2.84 4.75
N CYS A 11 5.04 -2.34 5.72
CA CYS A 11 3.64 -1.96 5.52
C CYS A 11 3.42 -1.04 4.31
N TRP A 12 4.39 -0.16 4.01
CA TRP A 12 4.42 0.72 2.85
C TRP A 12 4.41 -0.07 1.53
N TYR A 13 5.13 -1.19 1.47
CA TYR A 13 5.18 -2.05 0.30
C TYR A 13 3.92 -2.90 0.18
N LEU A 14 3.53 -3.59 1.25
CA LEU A 14 2.35 -4.47 1.25
C LEU A 14 1.05 -3.73 0.98
N SER A 15 0.89 -2.53 1.53
CA SER A 15 -0.26 -1.67 1.24
C SER A 15 -0.26 -1.21 -0.22
N SER A 16 0.90 -1.00 -0.84
CA SER A 16 0.98 -0.62 -2.26
C SER A 16 0.63 -1.81 -3.17
N VAL A 17 1.14 -3.01 -2.87
CA VAL A 17 0.75 -4.26 -3.56
C VAL A 17 -0.75 -4.51 -3.41
N GLY A 18 -1.32 -4.21 -2.25
CA GLY A 18 -2.76 -4.32 -2.00
C GLY A 18 -3.64 -3.47 -2.91
N GLY A 19 -3.10 -2.42 -3.53
CA GLY A 19 -3.81 -1.57 -4.50
C GLY A 19 -3.62 -2.00 -5.95
N MET A 20 -2.84 -3.04 -6.22
CA MET A 20 -2.64 -3.56 -7.57
C MET A 20 -3.76 -4.52 -7.97
N ASN A 21 -4.03 -4.59 -9.28
CA ASN A 21 -4.95 -5.59 -9.79
C ASN A 21 -4.29 -7.00 -9.72
N PRO A 22 -5.07 -8.07 -9.49
CA PRO A 22 -4.50 -9.42 -9.35
C PRO A 22 -3.77 -9.94 -10.59
N GLU A 23 -4.18 -9.52 -11.80
CA GLU A 23 -3.58 -9.96 -13.05
C GLU A 23 -2.15 -9.40 -13.21
N THR A 24 -1.93 -8.13 -12.87
CA THR A 24 -0.60 -7.52 -12.83
C THR A 24 0.29 -8.27 -11.86
N ILE A 25 -0.20 -8.57 -10.64
CA ILE A 25 0.57 -9.33 -9.65
C ILE A 25 0.96 -10.72 -10.20
N GLN A 26 0.02 -11.41 -10.85
CA GLN A 26 0.30 -12.71 -11.47
C GLN A 26 1.35 -12.60 -12.58
N ASN A 27 1.29 -11.57 -13.42
CA ASN A 27 2.25 -11.35 -14.49
C ASN A 27 3.65 -10.97 -13.98
N MET A 28 3.77 -10.49 -12.74
CA MET A 28 5.06 -10.20 -12.12
C MET A 28 5.80 -11.45 -11.65
N ILE A 29 5.11 -12.58 -11.43
CA ILE A 29 5.69 -13.76 -10.77
C ILE A 29 5.57 -14.98 -11.69
N HIS A 30 6.70 -15.50 -12.14
CA HIS A 30 6.75 -16.71 -12.97
C HIS A 30 7.55 -17.82 -12.27
N GLN A 31 6.95 -18.99 -12.08
CA GLN A 31 7.69 -20.14 -11.57
C GLN A 31 8.52 -20.77 -12.69
N ARG A 32 9.79 -21.05 -12.39
CA ARG A 32 10.77 -21.64 -13.31
C ARG A 32 10.81 -23.16 -13.16
N ASP A 33 11.34 -23.85 -14.18
CA ASP A 33 11.50 -25.32 -14.19
C ASP A 33 12.40 -25.86 -13.08
N ASP A 34 13.32 -25.04 -12.55
CA ASP A 34 14.23 -25.38 -11.45
C ASP A 34 13.59 -25.20 -10.06
N GLY A 35 12.32 -24.84 -10.00
CA GLY A 35 11.57 -24.61 -8.77
C GLY A 35 11.78 -23.23 -8.14
N GLN A 36 12.61 -22.37 -8.72
CA GLN A 36 12.74 -20.96 -8.33
C GLN A 36 11.63 -20.12 -8.95
N TYR A 37 11.53 -18.87 -8.53
CA TYR A 37 10.64 -17.87 -9.10
C TYR A 37 11.45 -16.80 -9.81
N GLU A 38 10.91 -16.31 -10.91
CA GLU A 38 11.34 -15.08 -11.56
C GLU A 38 10.34 -13.98 -11.20
N VAL A 39 10.83 -12.89 -10.63
CA VAL A 39 10.02 -11.72 -10.23
C VAL A 39 10.41 -10.52 -11.09
N ARG A 40 9.42 -9.91 -11.75
CA ARG A 40 9.63 -8.81 -12.70
C ARG A 40 9.08 -7.51 -12.15
N PHE A 41 9.95 -6.53 -11.96
CA PHE A 41 9.59 -5.16 -11.63
C PHE A 41 9.78 -4.27 -12.88
N PRO A 42 8.89 -3.30 -13.15
CA PRO A 42 9.02 -2.39 -14.29
C PRO A 42 10.40 -1.73 -14.40
N GLY A 43 10.94 -1.71 -15.63
CA GLY A 43 12.19 -1.03 -15.96
C GLY A 43 13.47 -1.69 -15.40
N ARG A 44 13.41 -2.95 -14.99
CA ARG A 44 14.52 -3.67 -14.35
C ARG A 44 14.71 -5.06 -14.91
N ASP A 45 15.91 -5.59 -14.71
CA ASP A 45 16.16 -7.01 -14.93
C ASP A 45 15.36 -7.85 -13.92
N PRO A 46 14.90 -9.05 -14.32
CA PRO A 46 14.15 -9.92 -13.41
C PRO A 46 15.00 -10.40 -12.23
N GLU A 47 14.38 -10.51 -11.07
CA GLU A 47 14.99 -11.15 -9.89
C GLU A 47 14.72 -12.64 -9.87
N VAL A 48 15.74 -13.44 -9.53
CA VAL A 48 15.59 -14.87 -9.30
C VAL A 48 15.47 -15.12 -7.81
N VAL A 49 14.29 -15.57 -7.39
CA VAL A 49 13.89 -15.69 -6.00
C VAL A 49 13.72 -17.16 -5.64
N ALA A 50 14.44 -17.61 -4.61
CA ALA A 50 14.22 -18.94 -4.04
C ALA A 50 12.87 -19.01 -3.32
N PRO A 51 12.17 -20.16 -3.35
CA PRO A 51 10.95 -20.35 -2.58
C PRO A 51 11.13 -19.97 -1.10
N PRO A 52 10.07 -19.45 -0.44
CA PRO A 52 10.15 -19.16 0.99
C PRO A 52 10.46 -20.41 1.81
N THR A 53 11.45 -20.32 2.69
CA THR A 53 11.78 -21.31 3.71
C THR A 53 10.71 -21.35 4.80
N GLU A 54 10.72 -22.39 5.64
CA GLU A 54 9.81 -22.46 6.79
C GLU A 54 9.98 -21.27 7.74
N ALA A 55 11.21 -20.82 7.99
CA ALA A 55 11.47 -19.66 8.82
C ALA A 55 10.95 -18.36 8.18
N GLU A 56 11.17 -18.18 6.87
CA GLU A 56 10.66 -17.02 6.13
C GLU A 56 9.12 -16.97 6.15
N ARG A 57 8.43 -18.12 6.00
CA ARG A 57 6.96 -18.20 6.08
C ARG A 57 6.37 -17.75 7.41
N LEU A 58 7.16 -17.75 8.49
CA LEU A 58 6.74 -17.29 9.80
C LEU A 58 6.88 -15.78 9.98
N VAL A 59 7.74 -15.13 9.18
CA VAL A 59 8.10 -13.71 9.37
C VAL A 59 7.63 -12.81 8.22
N LEU A 60 7.53 -13.32 7.00
CA LEU A 60 7.09 -12.57 5.82
C LEU A 60 5.55 -12.50 5.74
N ALA A 61 5.05 -11.65 4.84
CA ALA A 61 3.62 -11.47 4.63
C ALA A 61 2.92 -12.75 4.15
N GLN A 62 1.75 -13.03 4.71
CA GLN A 62 0.93 -14.19 4.37
C GLN A 62 -0.05 -13.86 3.26
N SER A 63 -0.32 -14.84 2.40
CA SER A 63 -1.34 -14.78 1.36
C SER A 63 -1.92 -16.15 1.05
N ASN A 64 -2.92 -16.23 0.17
CA ASN A 64 -3.37 -17.51 -0.39
C ASN A 64 -2.28 -18.10 -1.28
N GLY A 65 -1.41 -18.93 -0.70
CA GLY A 65 -0.15 -19.39 -1.29
C GLY A 65 1.01 -18.44 -1.00
N ASP A 66 2.14 -18.69 -1.67
CA ASP A 66 3.41 -18.04 -1.33
C ASP A 66 3.71 -16.78 -2.14
N TRP A 67 2.80 -16.38 -3.04
CA TRP A 67 3.07 -15.34 -4.03
C TRP A 67 3.47 -14.01 -3.38
N MET A 68 2.87 -13.64 -2.24
CA MET A 68 3.23 -12.40 -1.55
C MET A 68 4.65 -12.48 -0.98
N GLN A 69 5.04 -13.62 -0.40
CA GLN A 69 6.38 -13.82 0.15
C GLN A 69 7.44 -13.84 -0.96
N VAL A 70 7.13 -14.46 -2.10
CA VAL A 70 7.99 -14.43 -3.29
C VAL A 70 8.19 -12.99 -3.79
N LEU A 71 7.11 -12.22 -3.83
CA LEU A 71 7.13 -10.83 -4.27
C LEU A 71 7.85 -9.90 -3.27
N GLU A 72 7.69 -10.12 -1.96
CA GLU A 72 8.40 -9.41 -0.88
C GLU A 72 9.91 -9.70 -0.96
N LYS A 73 10.30 -10.98 -1.11
CA LYS A 73 11.71 -11.36 -1.31
C LYS A 73 12.32 -10.74 -2.57
N GLY A 74 11.56 -10.70 -3.67
CA GLY A 74 12.00 -10.03 -4.90
C GLY A 74 12.25 -8.54 -4.67
N ALA A 75 11.36 -7.84 -3.98
CA ALA A 75 11.54 -6.43 -3.65
C ALA A 75 12.74 -6.21 -2.72
N ASP A 76 12.90 -7.06 -1.72
CA ASP A 76 14.03 -7.01 -0.79
C ASP A 76 15.38 -7.14 -1.52
N GLN A 77 15.52 -8.11 -2.43
CA GLN A 77 16.71 -8.24 -3.28
C GLN A 77 17.01 -6.97 -4.11
N VAL A 78 15.97 -6.30 -4.63
CA VAL A 78 16.13 -5.03 -5.35
C VAL A 78 16.61 -3.91 -4.43
N MET A 79 16.07 -3.85 -3.21
CA MET A 79 16.45 -2.84 -2.21
C MET A 79 17.88 -3.05 -1.72
N GLU A 80 18.27 -4.30 -1.44
CA GLU A 80 19.64 -4.65 -1.02
C GLU A 80 20.68 -4.24 -2.06
N ARG A 81 20.40 -4.46 -3.36
CA ARG A 81 21.30 -4.03 -4.45
C ARG A 81 21.45 -2.50 -4.54
N ARG A 82 20.47 -1.76 -4.05
CA ARG A 82 20.52 -0.29 -3.93
C ARG A 82 21.18 0.17 -2.63
N GLY A 83 21.60 -0.75 -1.76
CA GLY A 83 22.19 -0.45 -0.46
C GLY A 83 21.15 -0.04 0.60
N SER A 84 19.89 -0.47 0.45
CA SER A 84 18.79 -0.21 1.38
C SER A 84 18.17 -1.52 1.90
N ASP A 85 17.42 -1.42 2.99
CA ASP A 85 16.56 -2.49 3.53
C ASP A 85 15.10 -2.18 3.13
N ILE A 86 14.26 -3.20 2.95
CA ILE A 86 12.81 -3.06 2.76
C ILE A 86 12.09 -2.55 4.04
N GLN A 87 12.74 -2.63 5.20
CA GLN A 87 12.16 -2.16 6.46
C GLN A 87 12.15 -0.63 6.58
N GLY A 88 10.95 -0.06 6.76
CA GLY A 88 10.77 1.34 7.19
C GLY A 88 10.92 2.41 6.10
N ASP A 89 10.51 2.12 4.85
CA ASP A 89 10.49 3.07 3.74
C ASP A 89 9.07 3.68 3.52
N GLN A 90 8.88 4.43 2.42
CA GLN A 90 7.65 5.14 2.08
C GLN A 90 6.91 4.52 0.88
N ASN A 91 5.60 4.73 0.78
CA ASN A 91 4.78 4.27 -0.35
C ASN A 91 5.30 4.76 -1.71
N THR A 92 5.96 5.92 -1.78
CA THR A 92 6.58 6.42 -3.03
C THR A 92 7.67 5.49 -3.56
N THR A 93 8.46 4.89 -2.67
CA THR A 93 9.47 3.89 -3.04
C THR A 93 8.81 2.62 -3.59
N ALA A 94 7.66 2.23 -3.02
CA ALA A 94 6.90 1.09 -3.53
C ALA A 94 6.34 1.38 -4.92
N TYR A 95 5.87 2.60 -5.17
CA TYR A 95 5.39 2.96 -6.50
C TYR A 95 6.49 2.92 -7.54
N GLU A 96 7.72 3.37 -7.21
CA GLU A 96 8.85 3.26 -8.12
C GLU A 96 9.19 1.80 -8.44
N LEU A 97 9.06 0.90 -7.46
CA LEU A 97 9.25 -0.53 -7.66
C LEU A 97 8.13 -1.14 -8.51
N LEU A 98 6.87 -0.80 -8.23
CA LEU A 98 5.68 -1.48 -8.78
C LEU A 98 5.18 -0.87 -10.09
N THR A 99 5.53 0.38 -10.38
CA THR A 99 5.03 1.12 -11.55
C THR A 99 6.14 1.74 -12.39
N GLY A 100 7.38 1.71 -11.91
CA GLY A 100 8.51 2.42 -12.53
C GLY A 100 8.46 3.95 -12.36
N SER A 101 7.44 4.48 -11.67
CA SER A 101 7.24 5.91 -11.40
C SER A 101 6.99 6.12 -9.91
N GLY A 102 7.35 7.28 -9.39
CA GLY A 102 7.16 7.60 -7.97
C GLY A 102 5.70 7.87 -7.59
N GLY A 103 5.55 8.66 -6.54
CA GLY A 103 4.26 9.12 -6.06
C GLY A 103 4.33 10.51 -5.48
N ARG A 104 3.15 11.06 -5.26
CA ARG A 104 2.96 12.37 -4.63
C ARG A 104 2.19 12.22 -3.34
N HIS A 105 2.71 12.88 -2.30
CA HIS A 105 2.04 13.00 -1.01
C HIS A 105 1.00 14.13 -1.06
N VAL A 106 -0.15 13.90 -0.44
CA VAL A 106 -1.24 14.85 -0.26
C VAL A 106 -1.52 14.95 1.22
N ILE A 107 -1.17 16.08 1.84
CA ILE A 107 -1.45 16.36 3.24
C ILE A 107 -2.91 16.82 3.34
N THR A 108 -3.71 16.09 4.11
CA THR A 108 -5.17 16.16 4.00
C THR A 108 -5.83 16.99 5.11
N ASN A 109 -5.33 16.96 6.34
CA ASN A 109 -5.99 17.60 7.49
C ASN A 109 -5.17 18.76 8.10
N GLY A 110 -4.01 19.10 7.51
CA GLY A 110 -3.13 20.17 7.98
C GLY A 110 -2.42 19.89 9.30
N SER A 111 -2.56 18.69 9.89
CA SER A 111 -1.88 18.31 11.14
C SER A 111 -0.38 18.08 10.96
N LEU A 112 0.07 17.86 9.72
CA LEU A 112 1.48 17.68 9.37
C LEU A 112 1.96 18.84 8.49
N SER A 113 3.22 19.21 8.69
CA SER A 113 3.92 20.10 7.76
C SER A 113 4.41 19.32 6.53
N THR A 114 4.65 20.02 5.42
CA THR A 114 5.33 19.44 4.25
C THR A 114 6.82 19.14 4.49
N GLN A 115 7.38 19.55 5.63
CA GLN A 115 8.75 19.24 6.01
C GLN A 115 8.91 17.72 6.19
N GLY A 116 9.77 17.12 5.36
CA GLY A 116 9.96 15.66 5.29
C GLY A 116 9.27 14.98 4.09
N TYR A 117 8.41 15.70 3.36
CA TYR A 117 7.74 15.21 2.16
C TYR A 117 8.07 16.12 0.96
N PRO A 118 9.22 15.90 0.28
CA PRO A 118 9.79 16.85 -0.68
C PRO A 118 8.92 17.16 -1.92
N ASN A 119 7.79 16.48 -2.13
CA ASN A 119 6.82 16.74 -3.19
C ASN A 119 5.37 16.82 -2.69
N ALA A 120 5.15 17.08 -1.39
CA ALA A 120 3.80 17.12 -0.85
C ALA A 120 2.99 18.33 -1.33
N THR A 121 1.72 18.09 -1.65
CA THR A 121 0.70 19.14 -1.75
C THR A 121 -0.17 19.14 -0.51
N VAL A 122 -0.89 20.23 -0.26
CA VAL A 122 -1.91 20.30 0.78
C VAL A 122 -3.27 20.32 0.10
N GLU A 123 -4.17 19.43 0.53
CA GLU A 123 -5.57 19.41 0.08
C GLU A 123 -6.49 19.25 1.29
N GLN A 124 -7.11 20.36 1.71
CA GLN A 124 -8.00 20.40 2.87
C GLN A 124 -9.48 20.41 2.49
N ASP A 125 -9.82 20.59 1.21
CA ASP A 125 -11.20 20.51 0.75
C ASP A 125 -11.57 19.03 0.51
N PRO A 126 -12.54 18.45 1.27
CA PRO A 126 -12.96 17.08 1.06
C PRO A 126 -13.43 16.83 -0.37
N GLN A 127 -14.09 17.79 -1.03
CA GLN A 127 -14.57 17.58 -2.39
C GLN A 127 -13.41 17.48 -3.38
N ALA A 128 -12.39 18.32 -3.24
CA ALA A 128 -11.20 18.26 -4.08
C ALA A 128 -10.39 16.98 -3.84
N LEU A 129 -10.28 16.50 -2.59
CA LEU A 129 -9.69 15.20 -2.28
C LEU A 129 -10.48 14.05 -2.95
N GLY A 130 -11.81 14.06 -2.84
CA GLY A 130 -12.69 13.09 -3.49
C GLY A 130 -12.50 13.03 -5.01
N ASN A 131 -12.36 14.20 -5.66
CA ASN A 131 -12.07 14.28 -7.09
C ASN A 131 -10.71 13.66 -7.43
N GLN A 132 -9.67 13.89 -6.62
CA GLN A 132 -8.35 13.27 -6.82
C GLN A 132 -8.41 11.73 -6.68
N LEU A 133 -9.18 11.22 -5.71
CA LEU A 133 -9.40 9.78 -5.55
C LEU A 133 -10.11 9.18 -6.76
N GLN A 134 -11.22 9.80 -7.19
CA GLN A 134 -11.99 9.34 -8.35
C GLN A 134 -11.14 9.31 -9.62
N GLN A 135 -10.35 10.36 -9.87
CA GLN A 135 -9.43 10.41 -10.99
C GLN A 135 -8.37 9.32 -10.91
N SER A 136 -7.79 9.09 -9.72
CA SER A 136 -6.76 8.06 -9.53
C SER A 136 -7.29 6.67 -9.84
N PHE A 137 -8.50 6.33 -9.38
CA PHE A 137 -9.15 5.06 -9.71
C PHE A 137 -9.52 4.95 -11.18
N ALA A 138 -10.01 6.03 -11.81
CA ALA A 138 -10.31 6.04 -13.24
C ALA A 138 -9.07 5.81 -14.11
N GLU A 139 -7.91 6.26 -13.65
CA GLU A 139 -6.61 6.06 -14.31
C GLU A 139 -5.94 4.73 -13.94
N GLY A 140 -6.50 3.93 -13.02
CA GLY A 140 -5.89 2.66 -12.57
C GLY A 140 -4.63 2.85 -11.71
N ARG A 141 -4.52 3.97 -11.01
CA ARG A 141 -3.43 4.28 -10.08
C ARG A 141 -3.62 3.58 -8.73
N ILE A 142 -2.49 3.27 -8.09
CA ILE A 142 -2.44 2.88 -6.69
C ILE A 142 -2.65 4.11 -5.81
N VAL A 143 -3.45 3.95 -4.75
CA VAL A 143 -3.70 4.95 -3.72
C VAL A 143 -3.46 4.36 -2.34
N ASN A 144 -2.66 5.03 -1.52
CA ASN A 144 -2.42 4.66 -0.13
C ASN A 144 -2.77 5.80 0.82
N ALA A 145 -2.97 5.46 2.08
CA ALA A 145 -3.21 6.41 3.16
C ALA A 145 -2.29 6.08 4.33
N TYR A 146 -1.75 7.10 5.00
CA TYR A 146 -0.82 6.92 6.12
C TYR A 146 -1.40 7.49 7.40
N SER A 147 -1.32 6.69 8.47
CA SER A 147 -1.61 7.12 9.84
C SER A 147 -0.30 7.57 10.52
N SER A 148 -0.30 8.70 11.23
CA SER A 148 0.85 9.13 12.04
C SER A 148 0.67 8.82 13.52
N GLN A 149 1.76 8.50 14.23
CA GLN A 149 1.77 8.53 15.70
C GLN A 149 1.39 9.92 16.20
N GLY A 150 0.52 9.97 17.22
CA GLY A 150 0.08 11.21 17.83
C GLY A 150 -1.23 11.80 17.28
N ASN A 151 -1.89 11.13 16.32
CA ASN A 151 -3.29 11.45 16.04
C ASN A 151 -4.13 10.94 17.23
N SER A 152 -4.37 11.82 18.21
CA SER A 152 -5.11 11.54 19.45
C SER A 152 -6.61 11.37 19.22
N ASP A 153 -7.05 11.41 17.96
CA ASP A 153 -8.43 11.16 17.61
C ASP A 153 -8.84 9.75 18.03
N ILE A 154 -9.94 9.69 18.79
CA ILE A 154 -10.54 8.47 19.32
C ILE A 154 -10.87 7.48 18.19
N TYR A 155 -11.07 7.96 16.97
CA TYR A 155 -11.29 7.12 15.79
C TYR A 155 -10.01 6.43 15.31
N MET A 156 -8.86 7.12 15.28
CA MET A 156 -7.59 6.51 14.87
C MET A 156 -7.04 5.52 15.87
N SER A 157 -7.21 5.78 17.17
CA SER A 157 -6.90 4.77 18.20
C SER A 157 -7.78 3.51 18.09
N ARG A 158 -8.91 3.58 17.36
CA ARG A 158 -9.80 2.45 17.03
C ARG A 158 -9.60 1.89 15.63
N LEU A 159 -8.90 2.58 14.72
CA LEU A 159 -8.73 2.14 13.33
C LEU A 159 -7.42 1.39 13.06
N SER A 160 -6.59 1.18 14.11
CA SER A 160 -5.26 0.56 14.09
C SER A 160 -4.08 1.56 13.98
N ALA A 161 -2.90 1.05 14.34
CA ALA A 161 -1.70 1.74 14.83
C ALA A 161 -1.30 3.03 14.11
N GLY A 162 -0.73 3.96 14.87
CA GLY A 162 -0.02 5.11 14.32
C GLY A 162 1.31 4.69 13.69
N ASN A 163 1.75 5.42 12.68
CA ASN A 163 2.87 5.09 11.80
C ASN A 163 2.63 3.85 10.95
N HIS A 164 1.48 3.80 10.26
CA HIS A 164 1.07 2.65 9.47
C HIS A 164 0.47 3.05 8.12
N ALA A 165 0.76 2.25 7.09
CA ALA A 165 0.27 2.47 5.73
C ALA A 165 -0.93 1.56 5.43
N TYR A 166 -1.95 2.14 4.80
CA TYR A 166 -3.19 1.48 4.40
C TYR A 166 -3.36 1.61 2.88
N THR A 167 -4.10 0.68 2.29
CA THR A 167 -4.54 0.77 0.89
C THR A 167 -5.87 1.50 0.84
N VAL A 168 -6.07 2.42 -0.11
CA VAL A 168 -7.41 2.90 -0.45
C VAL A 168 -7.86 2.13 -1.67
N THR A 169 -8.90 1.32 -1.53
CA THR A 169 -9.35 0.38 -2.58
C THR A 169 -10.56 0.88 -3.35
N GLY A 170 -11.21 1.95 -2.89
CA GLY A 170 -12.31 2.57 -3.63
C GLY A 170 -12.80 3.88 -3.03
N TYR A 171 -13.49 4.66 -3.86
CA TYR A 171 -14.23 5.84 -3.46
C TYR A 171 -15.56 5.89 -4.22
N ASP A 172 -16.66 5.93 -3.46
CA ASP A 172 -18.01 6.14 -3.98
C ASP A 172 -18.35 7.64 -3.86
N SER A 173 -18.46 8.32 -5.00
CA SER A 173 -18.78 9.76 -5.05
C SER A 173 -20.25 10.06 -4.77
N GLU A 174 -21.16 9.10 -4.93
CA GLU A 174 -22.59 9.28 -4.66
C GLU A 174 -22.84 9.28 -3.15
N SER A 175 -22.26 8.31 -2.44
CA SER A 175 -22.38 8.19 -0.99
C SER A 175 -21.32 8.97 -0.21
N GLY A 176 -20.23 9.39 -0.87
CA GLY A 176 -19.08 10.03 -0.23
C GLY A 176 -18.29 9.07 0.65
N THR A 177 -18.28 7.78 0.33
CA THR A 177 -17.67 6.71 1.14
C THR A 177 -16.33 6.27 0.56
N VAL A 178 -15.31 6.14 1.42
CA VAL A 178 -13.99 5.62 1.09
C VAL A 178 -13.89 4.19 1.62
N THR A 179 -13.38 3.27 0.80
CA THR A 179 -13.04 1.90 1.22
C THR A 179 -11.53 1.81 1.45
N VAL A 180 -11.14 1.34 2.63
CA VAL A 180 -9.75 1.27 3.09
C VAL A 180 -9.44 -0.17 3.46
N ARG A 181 -8.18 -0.57 3.25
CA ARG A 181 -7.66 -1.88 3.63
C ARG A 181 -6.39 -1.77 4.45
N ASN A 182 -6.42 -2.30 5.65
CA ASN A 182 -5.26 -2.51 6.51
C ASN A 182 -4.46 -3.73 5.99
N PRO A 183 -3.15 -3.57 5.66
CA PRO A 183 -2.34 -4.69 5.20
C PRO A 183 -2.12 -5.78 6.26
N TRP A 184 -2.46 -5.54 7.54
CA TRP A 184 -2.48 -6.58 8.58
C TRP A 184 -3.62 -7.58 8.42
N GLY A 185 -4.63 -7.27 7.60
CA GLY A 185 -5.81 -8.14 7.43
C GLY A 185 -6.69 -8.25 8.67
N GLN A 186 -6.52 -7.36 9.65
CA GLN A 186 -7.25 -7.30 10.91
C GLN A 186 -6.96 -5.98 11.66
N ASN A 187 -7.68 -5.76 12.77
CA ASN A 187 -7.61 -4.64 13.71
C ASN A 187 -8.40 -3.39 13.31
N GLU A 188 -9.49 -3.60 12.59
CA GLU A 188 -10.45 -2.56 12.22
C GLU A 188 -11.44 -2.34 13.37
N THR A 189 -11.03 -1.94 14.58
CA THR A 189 -11.98 -1.87 15.72
C THR A 189 -13.06 -0.79 15.58
N ALA A 190 -12.99 0.06 14.55
CA ALA A 190 -14.07 0.97 14.14
C ALA A 190 -14.84 0.49 12.89
N ASP A 191 -14.64 -0.77 12.47
CA ASP A 191 -15.36 -1.36 11.36
C ASP A 191 -16.86 -1.35 11.62
N ARG A 192 -17.60 -1.02 10.58
CA ARG A 192 -19.06 -0.87 10.60
C ARG A 192 -19.76 -2.08 9.98
N ASP A 193 -19.02 -2.99 9.36
CA ASP A 193 -19.57 -4.19 8.74
C ASP A 193 -19.62 -5.40 9.68
N GLY A 194 -18.91 -5.34 10.81
CA GLY A 194 -18.85 -6.38 11.85
C GLY A 194 -17.89 -7.54 11.56
N GLN A 195 -17.07 -7.42 10.52
CA GLN A 195 -16.00 -8.35 10.17
C GLN A 195 -14.65 -7.77 10.64
N ASN A 196 -13.62 -8.62 10.67
CA ASN A 196 -12.26 -8.22 11.06
C ASN A 196 -11.32 -8.87 10.04
N ASP A 197 -11.37 -8.34 8.81
CA ASP A 197 -10.74 -8.91 7.62
C ASP A 197 -9.73 -7.94 6.96
N GLY A 198 -9.45 -6.80 7.59
CA GLY A 198 -8.62 -5.77 6.99
C GLY A 198 -9.40 -4.64 6.34
N VAL A 199 -10.67 -4.82 5.97
CA VAL A 199 -11.36 -3.95 5.01
C VAL A 199 -12.53 -3.23 5.68
N PHE A 200 -12.54 -1.91 5.58
CA PHE A 200 -13.56 -1.09 6.24
C PHE A 200 -13.91 0.13 5.40
N GLN A 201 -15.09 0.68 5.68
CA GLN A 201 -15.62 1.85 4.97
C GLN A 201 -15.87 3.02 5.92
N MET A 202 -15.60 4.24 5.45
CA MET A 202 -15.91 5.45 6.19
C MET A 202 -16.25 6.65 5.29
N PRO A 203 -16.97 7.66 5.80
CA PRO A 203 -17.18 8.92 5.10
C PRO A 203 -15.87 9.63 4.79
N LEU A 204 -15.78 10.29 3.62
CA LEU A 204 -14.57 10.99 3.17
C LEU A 204 -14.01 12.01 4.17
N ARG A 205 -14.88 12.72 4.90
CA ARG A 205 -14.44 13.68 5.93
C ARG A 205 -13.77 12.98 7.12
N GLU A 206 -14.28 11.81 7.50
CA GLU A 206 -13.70 11.00 8.57
C GLU A 206 -12.37 10.40 8.13
N PHE A 207 -12.29 9.94 6.87
CA PHE A 207 -11.04 9.50 6.24
C PHE A 207 -9.98 10.61 6.26
N GLN A 208 -10.34 11.81 5.82
CA GLN A 208 -9.43 12.96 5.81
C GLN A 208 -8.93 13.33 7.22
N ALA A 209 -9.81 13.31 8.22
CA ALA A 209 -9.41 13.57 9.61
C ALA A 209 -8.46 12.47 10.15
N SER A 210 -8.72 11.23 9.78
CA SER A 210 -8.03 10.03 10.23
C SER A 210 -6.62 9.88 9.63
N PHE A 211 -6.51 10.10 8.32
CA PHE A 211 -5.29 9.89 7.55
C PHE A 211 -4.69 11.22 7.12
N PRO A 212 -3.71 11.76 7.88
CA PRO A 212 -3.12 13.07 7.58
C PRO A 212 -2.40 13.14 6.24
N VAL A 213 -2.07 11.99 5.64
CA VAL A 213 -1.41 11.89 4.35
C VAL A 213 -2.09 10.83 3.49
N VAL A 214 -2.38 11.19 2.24
CA VAL A 214 -2.71 10.28 1.15
C VAL A 214 -1.54 10.28 0.18
N VAL A 215 -1.19 9.12 -0.37
CA VAL A 215 -0.14 8.98 -1.37
C VAL A 215 -0.77 8.48 -2.66
N LEU A 216 -0.52 9.19 -3.75
CA LEU A 216 -1.03 8.87 -5.08
C LEU A 216 0.15 8.45 -5.95
N SER A 217 0.07 7.29 -6.59
CA SER A 217 1.07 6.90 -7.60
C SER A 217 0.98 7.81 -8.82
N GLU A 218 2.12 8.12 -9.43
CA GLU A 218 2.16 8.90 -10.67
C GLU A 218 2.00 8.00 -11.90
N GLY A 219 2.56 6.78 -11.84
CA GLY A 219 2.42 5.74 -12.84
C GLY A 219 1.28 4.77 -12.55
N THR A 220 1.06 3.85 -13.48
CA THR A 220 0.11 2.73 -13.30
C THR A 220 0.87 1.41 -13.36
N PRO A 221 0.44 0.37 -12.62
CA PRO A 221 1.08 -0.94 -12.67
C PRO A 221 1.04 -1.63 -14.05
N ASN A 222 0.21 -1.12 -14.97
CA ASN A 222 0.00 -1.68 -16.32
C ASN A 222 0.82 -0.99 -17.41
N ALA A 223 1.66 0.01 -17.09
CA ALA A 223 2.29 0.87 -18.09
C ALA A 223 3.49 0.25 -18.85
N GLY A 224 3.77 -1.04 -18.70
CA GLY A 224 4.96 -1.68 -19.28
C GLY A 224 4.73 -3.11 -19.75
N HIS A 225 4.28 -3.26 -21.00
CA HIS A 225 4.57 -4.41 -21.85
C HIS A 225 5.11 -3.90 -23.19
#